data_AF-K6XKJ7-F1
#
_entry.id   AF-K6XKJ7-F1
#
_cell.length_a   1.000
_cell.length_b   1.000
_cell.length_c   1.000
_cell.angle_alpha   90.00
_cell.angle_beta   90.00
_cell.angle_gamma   90.00
#
_symmetry.space_group_name_H-M   'P 1'
#
loop_
_entity.id
_entity.type
_entity.pdbx_description
1 polymer ?
#
loop_
_entity_poly.entity_id
_entity_poly.type
_entity_poly.pdbx_seq_one_letter_code
_entity_poly.pdbx_strand_id
1 'polypeptide(L)'
;MIKILWVLALVFNINLALSAELMLITDKSKASNEVRVYIKNIGDKKAIVLTKNLTFRVADNEVVMSPERHVLINNGSQIPLKEDLSLYGAVTLRPDETTYIQRPIIEIPTGKLIYKVKPEWAELQGIWGGTIDVDF
;
A
#
# COMPACT_ATOMS: atom_id res chain seq x y z
N MET A 1 42.64 4.72 -42.33
CA MET A 1 42.44 3.68 -41.29
C MET A 1 42.48 4.36 -39.92
N ILE A 2 41.82 3.74 -38.93
CA ILE A 2 41.62 4.15 -37.52
C ILE A 2 40.32 4.95 -37.30
N LYS A 3 39.28 4.18 -36.97
CA LYS A 3 38.03 4.58 -36.33
C LYS A 3 38.34 4.89 -34.85
N ILE A 4 38.00 6.09 -34.37
CA ILE A 4 37.96 6.38 -32.93
C ILE A 4 36.49 6.31 -32.51
N LEU A 5 36.19 5.24 -31.79
CA LEU A 5 34.88 4.93 -31.24
C LEU A 5 34.77 5.61 -29.86
N TRP A 6 33.97 6.67 -29.75
CA TRP A 6 33.60 7.22 -28.44
C TRP A 6 32.48 6.36 -27.85
N VAL A 7 32.82 5.49 -26.91
CA VAL A 7 31.83 4.79 -26.07
C VAL A 7 31.50 5.72 -24.90
N LEU A 8 30.42 6.47 -25.03
CA LEU A 8 29.83 7.21 -23.93
C LEU A 8 29.09 6.21 -23.03
N ALA A 9 29.74 5.77 -21.95
CA ALA A 9 29.10 4.95 -20.94
C ALA A 9 28.15 5.83 -20.12
N LEU A 10 26.89 5.87 -20.54
CA LEU A 10 25.80 6.48 -19.78
C LEU A 10 25.55 5.60 -18.55
N VAL A 11 26.12 5.97 -17.41
CA VAL A 11 25.81 5.35 -16.11
C VAL A 11 24.40 5.79 -15.73
N PHE A 12 23.40 5.00 -16.15
CA PHE A 12 22.08 5.04 -15.54
C PHE A 12 22.26 4.70 -14.06
N ASN A 13 22.22 5.70 -13.19
CA ASN A 13 21.94 5.51 -11.78
C ASN A 13 20.49 5.02 -11.68
N ILE A 14 20.29 3.73 -11.87
CA ILE A 14 19.03 3.07 -11.57
C ILE A 14 18.95 3.06 -10.04
N ASN A 15 18.46 4.15 -9.45
CA ASN A 15 17.86 4.09 -8.13
C ASN A 15 16.63 3.19 -8.27
N LEU A 16 16.86 1.87 -8.28
CA LEU A 16 15.83 0.90 -7.93
C LEU A 16 15.44 1.26 -6.50
N ALA A 17 14.45 2.14 -6.38
CA ALA A 17 13.73 2.33 -5.16
C ALA A 17 13.07 0.99 -4.85
N LEU A 18 13.79 0.15 -4.11
CA LEU A 18 13.21 -0.98 -3.38
C LEU A 18 12.09 -0.37 -2.55
N SER A 19 10.86 -0.50 -3.06
CA SER A 19 9.64 -0.16 -2.35
C SER A 19 9.66 -0.96 -1.05
N ALA A 20 9.30 -0.33 0.07
CA ALA A 20 9.36 -1.00 1.36
C ALA A 20 8.55 -2.31 1.30
N GLU A 21 9.15 -3.42 1.71
CA GLU A 21 8.48 -4.71 1.73
C GLU A 21 7.55 -4.78 2.94
N LEU A 22 6.26 -5.02 2.69
CA LEU A 22 5.24 -5.11 3.72
C LEU A 22 4.61 -6.51 3.72
N MET A 23 4.09 -6.92 4.87
CA MET A 23 3.36 -8.17 5.05
C MET A 23 2.04 -7.89 5.76
N LEU A 24 0.95 -8.51 5.27
CA LEU A 24 -0.31 -8.57 6.02
C LEU A 24 -0.30 -9.75 6.96
N ILE A 25 -0.88 -9.53 8.15
CA ILE A 25 -1.08 -10.57 9.16
C ILE A 25 -2.53 -10.45 9.63
N THR A 26 -3.18 -11.58 9.85
CA THR A 26 -4.54 -11.65 10.40
C THR A 26 -4.55 -12.43 11.70
N ASP A 27 -5.46 -12.05 12.61
CA ASP A 27 -5.81 -12.80 13.81
C ASP A 27 -7.33 -12.78 13.96
N LYS A 28 -7.91 -13.83 14.55
CA LYS A 28 -9.34 -13.89 14.84
C LYS A 28 -9.56 -13.85 16.35
N SER A 29 -10.23 -12.80 16.81
CA SER A 29 -10.59 -12.66 18.21
C SER A 29 -11.50 -13.80 18.65
N LYS A 30 -11.05 -14.62 19.62
CA LYS A 30 -11.89 -15.71 20.17
C LYS A 30 -13.16 -15.21 20.85
N ALA A 31 -13.14 -13.98 21.38
CA ALA A 31 -14.24 -13.42 22.15
C ALA A 31 -15.31 -12.74 21.26
N SER A 32 -14.87 -12.04 20.21
CA SER A 32 -15.76 -11.26 19.33
C SER A 32 -15.93 -11.85 17.93
N ASN A 33 -15.16 -12.88 17.58
CA ASN A 33 -15.05 -13.45 16.23
C ASN A 33 -14.58 -12.42 15.17
N GLU A 34 -14.13 -11.24 15.59
CA GLU A 34 -13.63 -10.17 14.74
C GLU A 34 -12.27 -10.55 14.14
N VAL A 35 -12.15 -10.40 12.82
CA VAL A 35 -10.87 -10.50 12.11
C VAL A 35 -10.09 -9.20 12.32
N ARG A 36 -8.94 -9.30 12.97
CA ARG A 36 -7.99 -8.22 13.16
C ARG A 36 -6.93 -8.30 12.07
N VAL A 37 -6.56 -7.15 11.55
CA VAL A 37 -5.63 -7.05 10.43
C VAL A 37 -4.47 -6.17 10.84
N TYR A 38 -3.27 -6.63 10.53
CA TYR A 38 -2.03 -5.95 10.84
C TYR A 38 -1.17 -5.80 9.59
N ILE A 39 -0.36 -4.75 9.57
CA ILE A 39 0.66 -4.51 8.57
C ILE A 39 2.00 -4.52 9.29
N LYS A 40 2.89 -5.42 8.88
CA LYS A 40 4.28 -5.46 9.33
C LYS A 40 5.19 -4.95 8.23
N ASN A 41 6.16 -4.11 8.60
CA ASN A 41 7.27 -3.78 7.72
C ASN A 41 8.34 -4.88 7.83
N ILE A 42 8.54 -5.63 6.76
CA ILE A 42 9.54 -6.69 6.65
C ILE A 42 10.77 -6.26 5.84
N GLY A 43 10.75 -5.04 5.29
CA GLY A 43 11.85 -4.45 4.55
C GLY A 43 12.90 -3.78 5.43
N ASP A 44 13.94 -3.26 4.78
CA ASP A 44 15.08 -2.60 5.39
C ASP A 44 14.91 -1.08 5.57
N LYS A 45 13.82 -0.50 5.04
CA LYS A 45 13.53 0.94 5.04
C LYS A 45 12.24 1.25 5.76
N LYS A 46 12.10 2.51 6.18
CA LYS A 46 10.84 3.01 6.74
C LYS A 46 9.75 3.00 5.66
N ALA A 47 8.53 2.65 6.06
CA ALA A 47 7.33 2.72 5.24
C ALA A 47 6.28 3.61 5.91
N ILE A 48 5.53 4.39 5.13
CA ILE A 48 4.34 5.07 5.64
C ILE A 48 3.13 4.35 5.08
N VAL A 49 2.28 3.83 5.97
CA VAL A 49 1.10 3.01 5.62
C VAL A 49 -0.18 3.68 6.12
N LEU A 50 -1.31 3.40 5.47
CA LEU A 50 -2.62 3.94 5.84
C LEU A 50 -3.42 2.90 6.62
N THR A 51 -3.99 3.33 7.75
CA THR A 51 -4.64 2.43 8.72
C THR A 51 -6.12 2.76 8.97
N LYS A 52 -6.63 3.87 8.44
CA LYS A 52 -7.99 4.36 8.68
C LYS A 52 -8.67 4.77 7.38
N ASN A 53 -10.01 4.89 7.45
CA ASN A 53 -10.86 5.36 6.36
C ASN A 53 -10.58 4.65 5.02
N LEU A 54 -10.36 3.33 5.09
CA LEU A 54 -10.21 2.49 3.92
C LEU A 54 -11.60 2.06 3.45
N THR A 55 -11.81 2.05 2.13
CA THR A 55 -12.97 1.40 1.54
C THR A 55 -12.75 -0.11 1.56
N PHE A 56 -13.81 -0.85 1.89
CA PHE A 56 -13.86 -2.31 1.87
C PHE A 56 -14.77 -2.75 0.73
N ARG A 57 -14.23 -3.53 -0.21
CA ARG A 57 -15.02 -4.17 -1.26
C ARG A 57 -14.94 -5.67 -1.06
N VAL A 58 -16.11 -6.31 -1.02
CA VAL A 58 -16.24 -7.76 -0.92
C VAL A 58 -16.71 -8.29 -2.26
N ALA A 59 -15.96 -9.23 -2.84
CA ALA A 59 -16.34 -9.95 -4.05
C ALA A 59 -15.91 -11.40 -3.89
N ASP A 60 -16.84 -12.34 -4.08
CA ASP A 60 -16.64 -13.77 -3.82
C ASP A 60 -16.10 -14.02 -2.40
N ASN A 61 -14.82 -14.40 -2.29
CA ASN A 61 -14.10 -14.63 -1.03
C ASN A 61 -12.93 -13.64 -0.84
N GLU A 62 -12.89 -12.54 -1.60
CA GLU A 62 -11.87 -11.52 -1.49
C GLU A 62 -12.42 -10.28 -0.79
N VAL A 63 -11.68 -9.78 0.19
CA VAL A 63 -11.91 -8.48 0.83
C VAL A 63 -10.78 -7.55 0.41
N VAL A 64 -11.11 -6.53 -0.37
CA VAL A 64 -10.15 -5.51 -0.82
C VAL A 64 -10.28 -4.25 0.02
N MET A 65 -9.20 -3.88 0.69
CA MET A 65 -9.03 -2.67 1.46
C MET A 65 -8.18 -1.68 0.66
N SER A 66 -8.71 -0.49 0.42
CA SER A 66 -7.97 0.57 -0.27
C SER A 66 -8.44 1.96 0.17
N PRO A 67 -7.57 2.98 0.19
CA PRO A 67 -8.02 4.34 0.45
C PRO A 67 -8.98 4.80 -0.65
N GLU A 68 -10.05 5.49 -0.27
CA GLU A 68 -10.84 6.28 -1.21
C GLU A 68 -10.00 7.47 -1.67
N ARG A 69 -9.98 7.74 -2.98
CA ARG A 69 -9.13 8.74 -3.59
C ARG A 69 -9.99 9.71 -4.39
N HIS A 70 -9.83 11.00 -4.14
CA HIS A 70 -10.50 12.01 -4.95
C HIS A 70 -9.71 12.30 -6.23
N VAL A 71 -10.45 12.55 -7.31
CA VAL A 71 -9.89 12.95 -8.61
C VAL A 71 -10.60 14.20 -9.09
N LEU A 72 -9.85 15.13 -9.68
CA LEU A 72 -10.40 16.21 -10.47
C LEU A 72 -10.61 15.71 -11.90
N ILE A 73 -11.82 15.91 -12.43
CA ILE A 73 -12.08 15.71 -13.85
C ILE A 73 -11.85 17.04 -14.56
N ASN A 74 -10.82 17.11 -15.40
CA ASN A 74 -10.52 18.30 -16.20
C ASN A 74 -10.30 17.89 -17.66
N ASN A 75 -11.14 18.40 -18.56
CA ASN A 75 -11.10 18.08 -20.01
C ASN A 75 -11.05 16.57 -20.29
N GLY A 76 -11.84 15.77 -19.56
CA GLY A 76 -11.89 14.31 -19.70
C GLY A 76 -10.71 13.56 -19.07
N SER A 77 -9.70 14.26 -18.55
CA SER A 77 -8.59 13.67 -17.82
C SER A 77 -8.90 13.56 -16.33
N GLN A 78 -8.53 12.42 -15.73
CA GLN A 78 -8.61 12.22 -14.27
C GLN A 78 -7.27 12.60 -13.64
N ILE A 79 -7.28 13.62 -12.79
CA ILE A 79 -6.10 14.11 -12.08
C ILE A 79 -6.23 13.68 -10.61
N PRO A 80 -5.39 12.76 -10.11
CA PRO A 80 -5.37 12.42 -8.69
C PRO A 80 -5.06 13.65 -7.83
N LEU A 81 -5.82 13.83 -6.75
CA LEU A 81 -5.62 14.95 -5.84
C LEU A 81 -4.71 14.56 -4.68
N LYS A 82 -3.94 15.54 -4.20
CA LYS A 82 -3.18 15.43 -2.95
C LYS A 82 -4.15 15.64 -1.78
N GLU A 83 -4.04 14.82 -0.74
CA GLU A 83 -5.06 14.72 0.30
C GLU A 83 -4.42 14.78 1.68
N ASP A 84 -5.21 15.15 2.70
CA ASP A 84 -4.73 15.12 4.08
C ASP A 84 -4.60 13.67 4.57
N LEU A 85 -3.37 13.24 4.81
CA LEU A 85 -3.05 11.90 5.30
C LEU A 85 -3.57 11.62 6.72
N SER A 86 -3.94 12.65 7.48
CA SER A 86 -4.54 12.48 8.80
C SER A 86 -5.88 11.73 8.74
N LEU A 87 -6.65 11.92 7.67
CA LEU A 87 -7.93 11.23 7.41
C LEU A 87 -7.75 9.72 7.24
N TYR A 88 -6.59 9.29 6.74
CA TYR A 88 -6.28 7.90 6.47
C TYR A 88 -5.44 7.23 7.56
N GLY A 89 -5.15 7.97 8.65
CA GLY A 89 -4.35 7.47 9.77
C GLY A 89 -2.99 6.97 9.32
N ALA A 90 -2.22 7.82 8.64
CA ALA A 90 -0.87 7.47 8.21
C ALA A 90 0.02 7.12 9.42
N VAL A 91 0.68 5.96 9.35
CA VAL A 91 1.60 5.46 10.37
C VAL A 91 2.95 5.19 9.71
N THR A 92 4.03 5.70 10.31
CA THR A 92 5.39 5.35 9.90
C THR A 92 5.82 4.08 10.62
N LEU A 93 6.22 3.07 9.86
CA LEU A 93 6.79 1.82 10.34
C LEU A 93 8.28 1.77 10.02
N ARG A 94 9.13 1.58 11.02
CA ARG A 94 10.53 1.16 10.86
C ARG A 94 10.60 -0.33 10.51
N PRO A 95 11.77 -0.84 10.09
CA PRO A 95 11.97 -2.28 9.93
C PRO A 95 11.49 -3.04 11.17
N ASP A 96 10.79 -4.14 10.94
CA ASP A 96 10.16 -5.01 11.93
C ASP A 96 9.02 -4.42 12.79
N GLU A 97 8.65 -3.15 12.60
CA GLU A 97 7.48 -2.58 13.28
C GLU A 97 6.17 -3.06 12.65
N THR A 98 5.16 -3.24 13.50
CA THR A 98 3.82 -3.68 13.14
C THR A 98 2.78 -2.67 13.62
N THR A 99 1.79 -2.37 12.78
CA THR A 99 0.59 -1.62 13.17
C THR A 99 -0.67 -2.42 12.85
N TYR A 100 -1.81 -2.00 13.37
CA TYR A 100 -3.12 -2.56 13.05
C TYR A 100 -3.89 -1.66 12.07
N ILE A 101 -4.71 -2.26 11.21
CA ILE A 101 -5.72 -1.54 10.42
C ILE A 101 -6.96 -1.36 11.30
N GLN A 102 -7.47 -0.13 11.38
CA GLN A 102 -8.57 0.18 12.26
C GLN A 102 -9.89 -0.41 11.75
N ARG A 103 -10.46 -1.33 12.54
CA ARG A 103 -11.82 -1.88 12.42
C ARG A 103 -12.20 -2.32 10.99
N PRO A 104 -11.49 -3.29 10.39
CA PRO A 104 -11.97 -3.94 9.20
C PRO A 104 -13.21 -4.76 9.54
N ILE A 105 -14.38 -4.37 9.03
CA ILE A 105 -15.60 -5.17 9.17
C ILE A 105 -15.52 -6.28 8.13
N ILE A 106 -15.13 -7.47 8.57
CA ILE A 106 -15.01 -8.67 7.72
C ILE A 106 -16.03 -9.69 8.20
N GLU A 107 -17.07 -9.91 7.39
CA GLU A 107 -18.18 -10.79 7.73
C GLU A 107 -18.00 -12.23 7.20
N ILE A 108 -17.02 -12.45 6.31
CA ILE A 108 -16.74 -13.77 5.76
C ILE A 108 -15.85 -14.59 6.71
N PRO A 109 -16.11 -15.90 6.87
CA PRO A 109 -15.41 -16.73 7.86
C PRO A 109 -13.98 -17.09 7.45
N THR A 110 -13.74 -17.19 6.14
CA THR A 110 -12.44 -17.46 5.52
C THR A 110 -12.37 -16.76 4.17
N GLY A 111 -11.19 -16.37 3.73
CA GLY A 111 -11.01 -15.78 2.42
C GLY A 111 -9.64 -15.18 2.23
N LYS A 112 -9.53 -14.29 1.25
CA LYS A 112 -8.31 -13.55 0.94
C LYS A 112 -8.51 -12.09 1.27
N LEU A 113 -7.63 -11.55 2.10
CA LEU A 113 -7.60 -10.14 2.42
C LEU A 113 -6.52 -9.44 1.59
N ILE A 114 -6.89 -8.36 0.92
CA ILE A 114 -6.00 -7.61 0.03
C ILE A 114 -5.94 -6.16 0.52
N TYR A 115 -4.74 -5.65 0.80
CA TYR A 115 -4.48 -4.25 1.05
C TYR A 115 -3.81 -3.63 -0.17
N LYS A 116 -4.41 -2.57 -0.71
CA LYS A 116 -3.97 -1.97 -1.97
C LYS A 116 -3.94 -0.45 -1.89
N VAL A 117 -2.80 0.12 -2.25
CA VAL A 117 -2.62 1.56 -2.46
C VAL A 117 -2.10 1.78 -3.87
N LYS A 118 -2.83 2.56 -4.68
CA LYS A 118 -2.47 2.82 -6.08
C LYS A 118 -1.11 3.56 -6.15
N PRO A 119 -0.07 3.03 -6.83
CA PRO A 119 1.28 3.59 -6.81
C PRO A 119 1.36 5.07 -7.19
N GLU A 120 0.64 5.49 -8.23
CA GLU A 120 0.67 6.87 -8.74
C GLU A 120 0.09 7.88 -7.72
N TRP A 121 -0.87 7.44 -6.90
CA TRP A 121 -1.40 8.26 -5.81
C TRP A 121 -0.48 8.18 -4.59
N ALA A 122 0.07 7.02 -4.26
CA ALA A 122 1.02 6.87 -3.15
C ALA A 122 2.25 7.76 -3.31
N GLU A 123 2.80 7.82 -4.52
CA GLU A 123 3.93 8.69 -4.88
C GLU A 123 3.59 10.18 -4.62
N LEU A 124 2.40 10.62 -5.03
CA LEU A 124 1.92 11.99 -4.80
C LEU A 124 1.84 12.34 -3.29
N GLN A 125 1.48 11.36 -2.46
CA GLN A 125 1.37 11.53 -1.01
C GLN A 125 2.70 11.29 -0.27
N GLY A 126 3.71 10.69 -0.91
CA GLY A 126 4.94 10.28 -0.24
C GLY A 126 4.75 9.11 0.73
N ILE A 127 3.86 8.16 0.40
CA ILE A 127 3.57 6.96 1.20
C ILE A 127 3.90 5.68 0.43
N TRP A 128 3.76 4.54 1.08
CA TRP A 128 3.90 3.25 0.40
C TRP A 128 2.79 3.03 -0.63
N GLY A 129 3.19 2.52 -1.81
CA GLY A 129 2.29 2.15 -2.91
C GLY A 129 2.53 0.72 -3.35
N GLY A 130 1.46 -0.06 -3.49
CA GLY A 130 1.54 -1.46 -3.85
C GLY A 130 0.30 -2.27 -3.47
N THR A 131 0.42 -3.59 -3.57
CA THR A 131 -0.59 -4.56 -3.12
C THR A 131 0.10 -5.61 -2.26
N ILE A 132 -0.50 -5.94 -1.12
CA ILE A 132 -0.10 -7.06 -0.26
C ILE A 132 -1.37 -7.82 0.14
N ASP A 133 -1.24 -9.11 0.37
CA ASP A 133 -2.38 -9.99 0.63
C ASP A 133 -2.06 -11.10 1.64
N VAL A 134 -3.10 -11.67 2.25
CA VAL A 134 -3.02 -12.79 3.17
C VAL A 134 -4.32 -13.58 3.18
N ASP A 135 -4.22 -14.89 3.25
CA ASP A 135 -5.38 -15.78 3.47
C ASP A 135 -5.73 -15.81 4.97
N PHE A 136 -7.01 -15.86 5.30
CA PHE A 136 -7.50 -15.88 6.68
C PHE A 136 -8.72 -16.79 6.87
#